data_AF-A0AAJ1IKY7-F1
#
_entry.id   AF-A0AAJ1IKY7-F1
#
_cell.length_a   1.000
_cell.length_b   1.000
_cell.length_c   1.000
_cell.angle_alpha   90.00
_cell.angle_beta   90.00
_cell.angle_gamma   90.00
#
_symmetry.space_group_name_H-M   'P 1'
#
loop_
_entity.id
_entity.type
_entity.pdbx_description
1 polymer ?
#
loop_
_entity_poly.entity_id
_entity_poly.type
_entity_poly.pdbx_seq_one_letter_code
_entity_poly.pdbx_strand_id
1 'polypeptide(L)'
;MKALGQVSQLLNDIRGLTSEAANTGALSEEQIAANQLQIDSSLEAIDRIAQITSFQGKRLLDGNLDFITNGVDNKSIEGLRVDQANFGSFSEIGVSVNVVKQATRGQLNYNFGANAEDLVLQIGGGNGTEAFNFAKGSTIEEVASAINLVSDATGVEAIVETAATKGT
;
A
#
# COMPACT_ATOMS: atom_id res chain seq x y z
N MET A 1 -5.56 -25.86 10.69
CA MET A 1 -5.23 -24.86 11.74
C MET A 1 -3.85 -25.03 12.39
N LYS A 2 -3.23 -26.22 12.44
CA LYS A 2 -1.89 -26.40 13.06
C LYS A 2 -0.72 -25.75 12.29
N ALA A 3 -0.72 -25.81 10.95
CA ALA A 3 0.38 -25.27 10.13
C ALA A 3 0.53 -23.74 10.22
N LEU A 4 -0.57 -22.99 10.05
CA LEU A 4 -0.54 -21.51 10.17
C LEU A 4 -0.19 -21.03 11.58
N GLY A 5 -0.59 -21.77 12.62
CA GLY A 5 -0.18 -21.46 13.99
C GLY A 5 1.34 -21.61 14.18
N GLN A 6 1.95 -22.64 13.58
CA GLN A 6 3.41 -22.82 13.61
C GLN A 6 4.14 -21.74 12.82
N VAL A 7 3.66 -21.38 11.64
CA VAL A 7 4.22 -20.26 10.85
C VAL A 7 4.15 -18.96 11.65
N SER A 8 3.02 -18.67 12.30
CA SER A 8 2.88 -17.49 13.14
C SER A 8 3.87 -17.46 14.30
N GLN A 9 4.18 -18.60 14.91
CA GLN A 9 5.18 -18.67 15.98
C GLN A 9 6.58 -18.35 15.43
N LEU A 10 6.98 -18.98 14.33
CA LEU A 10 8.28 -18.75 13.68
C LEU A 10 8.45 -17.28 13.25
N LEU A 11 7.39 -16.64 12.75
CA LEU A 11 7.42 -15.21 12.40
C LEU A 11 7.58 -14.31 13.64
N ASN A 12 6.96 -14.68 14.77
CA ASN A 12 7.17 -13.94 16.03
C ASN A 12 8.61 -14.11 16.55
N ASP A 13 9.18 -15.30 16.41
CA ASP A 13 10.56 -15.58 16.80
C ASP A 13 11.56 -14.78 15.93
N ILE A 14 11.37 -14.77 14.59
CA ILE A 14 12.16 -13.94 13.65
C ILE A 14 12.09 -12.45 14.03
N ARG A 15 10.88 -11.95 14.35
CA ARG A 15 10.70 -10.56 14.78
C ARG A 15 11.48 -10.26 16.06
N GLY A 16 11.45 -11.19 17.03
CA GLY A 16 12.22 -11.07 18.27
C GLY A 16 13.72 -10.97 18.00
N LEU A 17 14.27 -11.91 17.23
CA LEU A 17 15.69 -11.95 16.88
C LEU A 17 16.15 -10.71 16.09
N THR A 18 15.29 -10.20 15.21
CA THR A 18 15.54 -8.96 14.46
C THR A 18 15.55 -7.74 15.40
N SER A 19 14.63 -7.68 16.36
CA SER A 19 14.61 -6.61 17.36
C SER A 19 15.82 -6.66 18.30
N GLU A 20 16.31 -7.85 18.62
CA GLU A 20 17.55 -8.03 19.38
C GLU A 20 18.75 -7.57 18.58
N ALA A 21 18.90 -8.05 17.34
CA ALA A 21 20.00 -7.69 16.43
C ALA A 21 20.07 -6.19 16.12
N ALA A 22 18.93 -5.48 16.17
CA ALA A 22 18.88 -4.03 16.01
C ALA A 22 19.53 -3.25 17.18
N ASN A 23 19.73 -3.87 18.34
CA ASN A 23 20.45 -3.28 19.48
C ASN A 23 21.98 -3.41 19.31
N THR A 24 22.52 -2.76 18.29
CA THR A 24 23.94 -2.83 17.89
C THR A 24 24.93 -2.29 18.94
N GLY A 25 24.44 -1.59 19.98
CA GLY A 25 25.26 -1.15 21.12
C GLY A 25 25.46 -2.21 22.22
N ALA A 26 24.69 -3.31 22.19
CA ALA A 26 24.69 -4.33 23.24
C ALA A 26 25.14 -5.72 22.76
N LEU A 27 25.04 -6.01 21.45
CA LEU A 27 25.40 -7.30 20.87
C LEU A 27 26.71 -7.22 20.07
N SER A 28 27.53 -8.27 20.17
CA SER A 28 28.69 -8.45 19.29
C SER A 28 28.28 -8.93 17.90
N GLU A 29 29.19 -8.83 16.93
CA GLU A 29 28.97 -9.32 15.57
C GLU A 29 28.70 -10.84 15.55
N GLU A 30 29.35 -11.61 16.42
CA GLU A 30 29.11 -13.06 16.54
C GLU A 30 27.71 -13.37 17.07
N GLN A 31 27.18 -12.55 17.98
CA GLN A 31 25.82 -12.70 18.48
C GLN A 31 24.78 -12.33 17.41
N ILE A 32 25.04 -11.28 16.64
CA ILE A 32 24.21 -10.93 15.48
C ILE A 32 24.23 -12.05 14.44
N ALA A 33 25.40 -12.63 14.14
CA ALA A 33 25.53 -13.77 13.23
C ALA A 33 24.79 -15.01 13.75
N ALA A 34 24.83 -15.27 15.06
CA ALA A 34 24.05 -16.35 15.67
C ALA A 34 22.54 -16.11 15.55
N ASN A 35 22.07 -14.87 15.75
CA ASN A 35 20.67 -14.51 15.53
C ASN A 35 20.27 -14.69 14.06
N GLN A 36 21.15 -14.34 13.12
CA GLN A 36 20.90 -14.57 11.69
C GLN A 36 20.76 -16.07 11.37
N LEU A 37 21.62 -16.94 11.92
CA LEU A 37 21.48 -18.39 11.73
C LEU A 37 20.14 -18.94 12.25
N GLN A 38 19.63 -18.39 13.34
CA GLN A 38 18.32 -18.76 13.87
C GLN A 38 17.17 -18.24 13.00
N ILE A 39 17.29 -17.04 12.44
CA ILE A 39 16.35 -16.50 11.45
C ILE A 39 16.33 -17.40 10.22
N ASP A 40 17.49 -17.76 9.68
CA ASP A 40 17.61 -18.61 8.50
C ASP A 40 16.95 -19.97 8.74
N SER A 41 17.22 -20.60 9.89
CA SER A 41 16.57 -21.87 10.26
C SER A 41 15.05 -21.74 10.40
N SER A 42 14.57 -20.61 10.91
CA SER A 42 13.13 -20.32 11.01
C SER A 42 12.48 -20.15 9.63
N LEU A 43 13.16 -19.48 8.70
CA LEU A 43 12.71 -19.32 7.31
C LEU A 43 12.66 -20.65 6.58
N GLU A 44 13.69 -21.49 6.70
CA GLU A 44 13.68 -22.84 6.12
C GLU A 44 12.53 -23.70 6.68
N ALA A 45 12.23 -23.56 7.97
CA ALA A 45 11.10 -24.25 8.59
C ALA A 45 9.76 -23.75 8.03
N ILE A 46 9.60 -22.44 7.81
CA ILE A 46 8.41 -21.86 7.16
C ILE A 46 8.26 -22.42 5.74
N ASP A 47 9.33 -22.42 4.94
CA ASP A 47 9.32 -22.95 3.57
C ASP A 47 8.90 -24.42 3.54
N ARG A 48 9.45 -25.22 4.45
CA ARG A 48 9.08 -26.63 4.58
C ARG A 48 7.61 -26.80 4.93
N ILE A 49 7.09 -26.02 5.89
CA ILE A 49 5.66 -26.06 6.26
C ILE A 49 4.80 -25.71 5.04
N ALA A 50 5.17 -24.70 4.26
CA ALA A 50 4.46 -24.30 3.04
C ALA A 50 4.51 -25.40 1.96
N GLN A 51 5.60 -26.14 1.86
CA GLN A 51 5.77 -27.24 0.90
C GLN A 51 4.98 -28.51 1.27
N ILE A 52 4.91 -28.87 2.55
CA ILE A 52 4.28 -30.13 2.98
C ILE A 52 2.80 -30.00 3.34
N THR A 53 2.34 -28.79 3.67
CA THR A 53 0.93 -28.57 4.08
C THR A 53 0.02 -28.72 2.86
N SER A 54 -0.69 -29.84 2.80
CA SER A 54 -1.60 -30.18 1.72
C SER A 54 -2.93 -30.74 2.22
N PHE A 55 -3.95 -30.66 1.38
CA PHE A 55 -5.24 -31.31 1.58
C PHE A 55 -5.64 -31.98 0.27
N GLN A 56 -5.95 -33.28 0.34
CA GLN A 56 -6.27 -34.10 -0.84
C GLN A 56 -5.21 -33.99 -1.96
N GLY A 57 -3.93 -33.96 -1.58
CA GLY A 57 -2.81 -33.84 -2.52
C GLY A 57 -2.59 -32.44 -3.12
N LYS A 58 -3.42 -31.45 -2.77
CA LYS A 58 -3.23 -30.05 -3.16
C LYS A 58 -2.51 -29.29 -2.05
N ARG A 59 -1.39 -28.66 -2.38
CA ARG A 59 -0.68 -27.75 -1.46
C ARG A 59 -1.58 -26.54 -1.16
N LEU A 60 -1.59 -26.11 0.09
CA LEU A 60 -2.51 -25.07 0.56
C LEU A 60 -1.85 -23.71 0.77
N LEU A 61 -0.53 -23.69 0.99
CA LEU A 61 0.20 -22.52 1.49
C LEU A 61 1.30 -22.07 0.53
N ASP A 62 1.22 -22.46 -0.73
CA ASP A 62 2.25 -22.18 -1.75
C ASP A 62 1.82 -21.15 -2.78
N GLY A 63 0.69 -20.48 -2.56
CA GLY A 63 0.13 -19.47 -3.46
C GLY A 63 -0.49 -20.04 -4.75
N ASN A 64 -0.40 -21.34 -5.02
CA ASN A 64 -0.89 -21.94 -6.27
C ASN A 64 -2.43 -22.07 -6.34
N LEU A 65 -3.12 -21.74 -5.24
CA LEU A 65 -4.58 -21.67 -5.19
C LEU A 65 -5.12 -20.26 -5.49
N ASP A 66 -4.25 -19.32 -5.85
CA ASP A 66 -4.64 -17.97 -6.27
C ASP A 66 -5.20 -17.96 -7.71
N PHE A 67 -5.96 -16.92 -8.04
CA PHE A 67 -6.49 -16.74 -9.39
C PHE A 67 -5.40 -16.16 -10.30
N ILE A 68 -5.08 -16.88 -11.38
CA ILE A 68 -4.17 -16.37 -12.41
C ILE A 68 -5.00 -15.62 -13.46
N THR A 69 -4.71 -14.33 -13.66
CA THR A 69 -5.36 -13.49 -14.68
C THR A 69 -4.45 -13.31 -15.88
N ASN A 70 -4.98 -13.53 -17.09
CA ASN A 70 -4.26 -13.34 -18.35
C ASN A 70 -4.89 -12.21 -19.18
N GLY A 71 -4.08 -11.48 -19.95
CA GLY A 71 -4.58 -10.47 -20.89
C GLY A 71 -5.05 -9.14 -20.28
N VAL A 72 -4.60 -8.83 -19.07
CA VAL A 72 -4.94 -7.57 -18.38
C VAL A 72 -4.05 -6.43 -18.90
N ASP A 73 -4.66 -5.32 -19.30
CA ASP A 73 -3.93 -4.08 -19.56
C ASP A 73 -3.69 -3.32 -18.25
N ASN A 74 -2.56 -3.60 -17.59
CA ASN A 74 -2.18 -3.00 -16.32
C ASN A 74 -1.94 -1.47 -16.39
N LYS A 75 -1.89 -0.87 -17.58
CA LYS A 75 -1.84 0.60 -17.71
C LYS A 75 -3.22 1.25 -17.55
N SER A 76 -4.26 0.49 -17.88
CA SER A 76 -5.65 0.95 -17.83
C SER A 76 -6.39 0.43 -16.60
N ILE A 77 -5.92 -0.66 -15.99
CA ILE A 77 -6.52 -1.32 -14.83
C ILE A 77 -5.45 -1.52 -13.76
N GLU A 78 -5.32 -0.57 -12.84
CA GLU A 78 -4.34 -0.62 -11.74
C GLU A 78 -4.84 -1.44 -10.53
N GLY A 79 -6.15 -1.49 -10.31
CA GLY A 79 -6.78 -2.10 -9.14
C GLY A 79 -7.48 -3.44 -9.44
N LEU A 80 -6.78 -4.40 -10.05
CA LEU A 80 -7.37 -5.71 -10.32
C LEU A 80 -7.30 -6.61 -9.07
N ARG A 81 -8.46 -7.08 -8.61
CA ARG A 81 -8.58 -8.05 -7.52
C ARG A 81 -9.70 -9.04 -7.83
N VAL A 82 -9.44 -10.33 -7.63
CA VAL A 82 -10.42 -11.41 -7.80
C VAL A 82 -10.65 -12.06 -6.45
N ASP A 83 -11.79 -11.79 -5.82
CA ASP A 83 -12.12 -12.39 -4.52
C ASP A 83 -12.76 -13.79 -4.66
N GLN A 84 -13.52 -14.01 -5.74
CA GLN A 84 -14.19 -15.28 -6.02
C GLN A 84 -14.45 -15.43 -7.51
N ALA A 85 -14.25 -16.64 -8.04
CA ALA A 85 -14.66 -17.02 -9.38
C ALA A 85 -15.22 -18.45 -9.39
N ASN A 86 -16.31 -18.66 -10.13
CA ASN A 86 -16.91 -19.99 -10.32
C ASN A 86 -16.62 -20.48 -11.74
N PHE A 87 -15.69 -21.42 -11.84
CA PHE A 87 -15.24 -21.99 -13.10
C PHE A 87 -16.18 -23.08 -13.64
N GLY A 88 -17.08 -23.62 -12.83
CA GLY A 88 -17.85 -24.82 -13.20
C GLY A 88 -16.91 -25.97 -13.60
N SER A 89 -16.97 -26.37 -14.88
CA SER A 89 -16.10 -27.40 -15.47
C SER A 89 -14.95 -26.85 -16.32
N PHE A 90 -14.82 -25.52 -16.42
CA PHE A 90 -13.79 -24.88 -17.25
C PHE A 90 -12.48 -24.69 -16.48
N SER A 91 -11.35 -24.66 -17.19
CA SER A 91 -10.05 -24.33 -16.60
C SER A 91 -9.76 -22.82 -16.60
N GLU A 92 -10.53 -22.05 -17.36
CA GLU A 92 -10.45 -20.59 -17.46
C GLU A 92 -11.84 -19.98 -17.71
N ILE A 93 -12.03 -18.71 -17.34
CA ILE A 93 -13.25 -17.95 -17.60
C ILE A 93 -12.84 -16.66 -18.31
N GLY A 94 -13.50 -16.34 -19.43
CA GLY A 94 -13.36 -15.04 -20.07
C GLY A 94 -14.11 -13.95 -19.29
N VAL A 95 -13.40 -12.94 -18.80
CA VAL A 95 -13.99 -11.77 -18.15
C VAL A 95 -13.85 -10.56 -19.08
N SER A 96 -14.98 -10.02 -19.54
CA SER A 96 -14.99 -8.80 -20.35
C SER A 96 -15.15 -7.57 -19.44
N VAL A 97 -14.11 -6.73 -19.39
CA VAL A 97 -14.13 -5.46 -18.66
C VAL A 97 -14.35 -4.32 -19.66
N ASN A 98 -15.49 -3.64 -19.54
CA ASN A 98 -15.80 -2.47 -20.36
C ASN A 98 -15.60 -1.20 -19.52
N VAL A 99 -14.52 -0.46 -19.78
CA VAL A 99 -14.27 0.84 -19.15
C VAL A 99 -15.11 1.90 -19.87
N VAL A 100 -16.25 2.25 -19.28
CA VAL A 100 -17.22 3.19 -19.89
C VAL A 100 -16.77 4.66 -19.77
N LYS A 101 -15.95 4.99 -18.76
CA LYS A 101 -15.38 6.32 -18.53
C LYS A 101 -14.05 6.21 -17.79
N GLN A 102 -13.01 6.91 -18.26
CA GLN A 102 -11.75 6.99 -17.53
C GLN A 102 -11.93 7.74 -16.21
N ALA A 103 -11.19 7.31 -15.18
CA ALA A 103 -11.13 8.03 -13.92
C ALA A 103 -10.46 9.40 -14.15
N THR A 104 -11.13 10.48 -13.74
CA THR A 104 -10.59 11.84 -13.77
C THR A 104 -10.27 12.27 -12.35
N ARG A 105 -9.10 12.89 -12.13
CA ARG A 105 -8.81 13.52 -10.83
C ARG A 105 -9.74 14.73 -10.65
N GLY A 106 -10.28 14.90 -9.44
CA GLY A 106 -10.95 16.14 -9.07
C GLY A 106 -9.93 17.27 -9.01
N GLN A 107 -10.28 18.45 -9.53
CA GLN A 107 -9.42 19.63 -9.52
C GLN A 107 -10.17 20.81 -8.92
N LEU A 108 -9.48 21.57 -8.08
CA LEU A 108 -9.92 22.86 -7.56
C LEU A 108 -8.88 23.91 -7.97
N ASN A 109 -9.32 24.96 -8.66
CA ASN A 109 -8.46 26.07 -9.06
C ASN A 109 -8.73 27.27 -8.15
N TYR A 110 -7.69 27.76 -7.46
CA TYR A 110 -7.74 28.97 -6.66
C TYR A 110 -6.97 30.08 -7.38
N ASN A 111 -7.71 31.08 -7.89
CA ASN A 111 -7.18 32.10 -8.80
C ASN A 111 -6.93 33.45 -8.11
N PHE A 112 -6.83 33.46 -6.78
CA PHE A 112 -6.59 34.66 -6.00
C PHE A 112 -5.19 34.61 -5.37
N GLY A 113 -4.69 35.77 -4.94
CA GLY A 113 -3.43 35.89 -4.22
C GLY A 113 -3.54 35.44 -2.76
N ALA A 114 -2.73 36.05 -1.89
CA ALA A 114 -2.75 35.76 -0.46
C ALA A 114 -4.16 35.85 0.16
N ASN A 115 -4.39 35.05 1.20
CA ASN A 115 -5.70 34.96 1.86
C ASN A 115 -6.13 36.34 2.40
N ALA A 116 -7.32 36.80 2.00
CA ALA A 116 -7.84 38.09 2.40
C ALA A 116 -8.25 38.13 3.89
N GLU A 117 -8.69 37.00 4.44
CA GLU A 117 -9.14 36.80 5.82
C GLU A 117 -8.65 35.44 6.34
N ASP A 118 -8.81 35.18 7.64
CA ASP A 118 -8.55 33.85 8.21
C ASP A 118 -9.46 32.80 7.56
N LEU A 119 -8.88 31.66 7.17
CA LEU A 119 -9.54 30.61 6.43
C LEU A 119 -9.31 29.25 7.09
N VAL A 120 -10.40 28.51 7.28
CA VAL A 120 -10.35 27.06 7.55
C VAL A 120 -10.69 26.33 6.26
N LEU A 121 -9.70 25.68 5.66
CA LEU A 121 -9.85 24.92 4.42
C LEU A 121 -9.85 23.43 4.74
N GLN A 122 -10.96 22.74 4.48
CA GLN A 122 -11.03 21.29 4.58
C GLN A 122 -10.80 20.66 3.21
N ILE A 123 -9.86 19.73 3.12
CA ILE A 123 -9.53 19.01 1.88
C ILE A 123 -9.69 17.52 2.11
N GLY A 124 -10.55 16.90 1.31
CA GLY A 124 -10.76 15.45 1.29
C GLY A 124 -10.30 14.85 -0.04
N GLY A 125 -9.53 13.77 0.03
CA GLY A 125 -9.13 12.95 -1.12
C GLY A 125 -9.41 11.47 -0.89
N GLY A 126 -8.79 10.63 -1.73
CA GLY A 126 -9.03 9.17 -1.72
C GLY A 126 -8.57 8.47 -0.44
N ASN A 127 -7.62 9.06 0.30
CA ASN A 127 -7.01 8.43 1.47
C ASN A 127 -7.58 8.97 2.80
N GLY A 128 -8.18 10.16 2.80
CA GLY A 128 -8.59 10.82 4.02
C GLY A 128 -9.00 12.27 3.83
N THR A 129 -9.23 12.97 4.94
CA THR A 129 -9.62 14.39 4.95
C THR A 129 -8.85 15.12 6.04
N GLU A 130 -8.34 16.31 5.72
CA GLU A 130 -7.60 17.17 6.65
C GLU A 130 -8.16 18.59 6.64
N ALA A 131 -8.09 19.28 7.78
CA ALA A 131 -8.53 20.67 7.92
C ALA A 131 -7.32 21.58 8.20
N PHE A 132 -7.08 22.51 7.28
CA PHE A 132 -6.00 23.48 7.37
C PHE A 132 -6.53 24.81 7.90
N ASN A 133 -5.80 25.41 8.83
CA ASN A 133 -6.08 26.76 9.31
C ASN A 133 -5.02 27.70 8.74
N PHE A 134 -5.44 28.63 7.90
CA PHE A 134 -4.58 29.66 7.33
C PHE A 134 -4.97 31.02 7.89
N ALA A 135 -3.98 31.79 8.34
CA ALA A 135 -4.20 33.15 8.78
C ALA A 135 -4.37 34.08 7.56
N LYS A 136 -4.98 35.23 7.80
CA LYS A 136 -4.97 36.35 6.87
C LYS A 136 -3.54 36.66 6.42
N GLY A 137 -3.36 36.80 5.11
CA GLY A 137 -2.07 37.10 4.49
C GLY A 137 -1.21 35.88 4.14
N SER A 138 -1.61 34.64 4.48
CA SER A 138 -0.91 33.44 4.02
C SER A 138 -0.84 33.39 2.50
N THR A 139 0.33 33.07 1.96
CA THR A 139 0.57 33.04 0.51
C THR A 139 0.10 31.73 -0.12
N ILE A 140 -0.10 31.73 -1.44
CA ILE A 140 -0.51 30.51 -2.17
C ILE A 140 0.57 29.42 -2.14
N GLU A 141 1.85 29.82 -2.00
CA GLU A 141 2.97 28.90 -1.80
C GLU A 141 2.88 28.23 -0.43
N GLU A 142 2.59 28.98 0.63
CA GLU A 142 2.40 28.44 1.97
C GLU A 142 1.21 27.47 2.03
N VAL A 143 0.12 27.80 1.34
CA VAL A 143 -1.05 26.92 1.19
C VAL A 143 -0.66 25.64 0.46
N ALA A 144 0.00 25.72 -0.70
CA ALA A 144 0.39 24.54 -1.47
C ALA A 144 1.38 23.65 -0.71
N SER A 145 2.35 24.24 -0.01
CA SER A 145 3.29 23.51 0.85
C SER A 145 2.58 22.79 1.99
N ALA A 146 1.61 23.43 2.65
CA ALA A 146 0.85 22.82 3.73
C ALA A 146 0.03 21.61 3.24
N ILE A 147 -0.61 21.72 2.06
CA ILE A 147 -1.38 20.62 1.46
C ILE A 147 -0.47 19.44 1.11
N ASN A 148 0.65 19.72 0.45
CA ASN A 148 1.58 18.66 0.02
C ASN A 148 2.27 17.95 1.19
N LEU A 149 2.41 18.61 2.35
CA LEU A 149 2.97 18.01 3.56
C LEU A 149 2.14 16.82 4.08
N VAL A 150 0.84 16.79 3.82
CA VAL A 150 -0.10 15.73 4.23
C VAL A 150 -0.72 15.02 3.03
N SER A 151 -0.03 15.05 1.87
CA SER A 151 -0.48 14.42 0.63
C SER A 151 -0.56 12.89 0.72
N ASP A 152 0.23 12.27 1.57
CA ASP A 152 0.18 10.84 1.87
C ASP A 152 -1.14 10.44 2.58
N ALA A 153 -1.57 11.25 3.54
CA ALA A 153 -2.78 11.02 4.33
C ALA A 153 -4.06 11.43 3.58
N THR A 154 -4.00 12.47 2.74
CA THR A 154 -5.19 12.96 2.01
C THR A 154 -5.30 12.36 0.60
N GLY A 155 -4.18 12.07 -0.06
CA GLY A 155 -4.12 11.69 -1.47
C GLY A 155 -4.30 12.89 -2.42
N VAL A 156 -4.13 14.11 -1.93
CA VAL A 156 -4.29 15.36 -2.69
C VAL A 156 -2.93 16.06 -2.86
N GLU A 157 -2.68 16.56 -4.06
CA GLU A 157 -1.48 17.35 -4.40
C GLU A 157 -1.90 18.76 -4.82
N ALA A 158 -1.12 19.75 -4.41
CA ALA A 158 -1.29 21.15 -4.78
C ALA A 158 -0.09 21.64 -5.61
N ILE A 159 -0.36 22.35 -6.69
CA ILE A 159 0.66 22.95 -7.57
C ILE A 159 0.37 24.45 -7.67
N VAL A 160 1.41 25.26 -7.53
CA VAL A 160 1.33 26.71 -7.74
C VAL A 160 1.67 27.01 -9.19
N GLU A 161 0.71 27.55 -9.93
CA GLU A 161 0.89 27.98 -11.31
C GLU A 161 1.13 29.49 -11.35
N THR A 162 2.23 29.92 -11.96
CA THR A 162 2.57 31.35 -12.13
C THR A 162 2.21 31.88 -13.53
N ALA A 163 1.86 30.97 -14.45
CA ALA A 163 1.34 31.31 -15.77
C ALA A 163 -0.19 31.28 -15.77
N ALA A 164 -0.83 32.17 -16.53
CA ALA A 164 -2.28 32.16 -16.69
C ALA A 164 -2.74 30.86 -17.34
N THR A 165 -3.31 29.94 -16.55
CA THR A 165 -3.95 28.74 -17.05
C THR A 165 -5.36 29.08 -17.52
N LYS A 166 -5.79 28.50 -18.66
CA LYS A 166 -7.20 28.55 -19.04
C LYS A 166 -7.96 27.75 -17.98
N GLY A 167 -8.65 28.44 -17.07
CA GLY A 167 -9.60 27.80 -16.17
C GLY A 167 -10.58 26.96 -16.97
N THR A 168 -10.54 25.64 -16.76
CA THR A 168 -11.51 24.68 -17.29
C THR A 168 -12.70 24.56 -16.39
#